data_AF-A0A7C5VI41-F1
#
_entry.id   AF-A0A7C5VI41-F1
#
_cell.length_a   1.000
_cell.length_b   1.000
_cell.length_c   1.000
_cell.angle_alpha   90.00
_cell.angle_beta   90.00
_cell.angle_gamma   90.00
#
_symmetry.space_group_name_H-M   'P 1'
#
loop_
_entity.id
_entity.type
_entity.pdbx_description
1 polymer ?
#
loop_
_entity_poly.entity_id
_entity_poly.type
_entity_poly.pdbx_seq_one_letter_code
_entity_poly.pdbx_strand_id
1 'polypeptide(L)'
;DPRAPFRERLLQGLSPLGREVMEGLTLGDKRGLEEGYALFQKAGLAHLLAVSGLHVGFLVGSMVLLLWPLGRWRYLLALLVLPLYLWLAGPSPSLVRASLMAGLSLLGLFLGLGAAGVLQALGLALFLQLLHRPETLLSLGFQLSHLAVLGIALILSPLPRPPGAWGYFLESLLAAVAAQAFLAPLLLHRFGFLPLLSPLANLLALPLVALLVPLGFLKLLLGGALAPLVEPLVQALLTLGGLVSQGPLLRWGEVSPTGFALYYLGLLPLLLVLHRVWPWRRALVLASLPLLVGLLAAWPKPLDLWALDVGQGDAFLARMGRAEVLVDGGRPEQGEKLVRALRALGVEALEVMVATHPDADHYGGLLKVAEEVPLGLALLSPAFPRDHPLVRTLEARGVPLLIPGAGTRFRVGRGRLEVLWPFHPSGNDDQDGLVLLLDFGGPKALLLADVPQGVEERLDPPQVEVLKVSHHGSRTGTAEALLQRVAPHIALIGVGSNPFGHPHPEVRERLLTRGVRVYRTDQQGAVRVLFGYSW
;
A
#
# COMPACT_ATOMS: atom_id res chain seq x y z
N ASP A 1 -26.42 -0.35 -21.49
CA ASP A 1 -26.24 -1.37 -20.43
C ASP A 1 -27.62 -1.78 -19.91
N PRO A 2 -28.05 -3.04 -20.07
CA PRO A 2 -29.37 -3.50 -19.61
C PRO A 2 -29.56 -3.41 -18.08
N ARG A 3 -28.48 -3.19 -17.32
CA ARG A 3 -28.51 -3.02 -15.86
C ARG A 3 -28.76 -1.57 -15.43
N ALA A 4 -28.67 -0.60 -16.35
CA ALA A 4 -28.78 0.82 -16.03
C ALA A 4 -30.07 1.21 -15.28
N PRO A 5 -31.27 0.71 -15.66
CA PRO A 5 -32.51 1.05 -14.94
C PRO A 5 -32.52 0.57 -13.48
N PHE A 6 -31.93 -0.59 -13.21
CA PHE A 6 -31.82 -1.14 -11.86
C PHE A 6 -30.83 -0.32 -11.02
N ARG A 7 -29.72 0.09 -11.62
CA ARG A 7 -28.73 0.97 -10.99
C ARG A 7 -29.35 2.31 -10.63
N GLU A 8 -30.09 2.95 -11.54
CA GLU A 8 -30.76 4.21 -11.24
C GLU A 8 -31.71 4.10 -10.05
N ARG A 9 -32.53 3.05 -9.99
CA ARG A 9 -33.44 2.80 -8.84
C ARG A 9 -32.69 2.62 -7.52
N LEU A 10 -31.58 1.88 -7.53
CA LEU A 10 -30.74 1.67 -6.34
C LEU A 10 -30.25 3.01 -5.75
N LEU A 11 -29.88 3.96 -6.60
CA LEU A 11 -29.23 5.20 -6.21
C LEU A 11 -30.20 6.35 -5.87
N GLN A 12 -31.47 6.23 -6.28
CA GLN A 12 -32.49 7.26 -6.04
C GLN A 12 -32.64 7.61 -4.55
N GLY A 13 -32.65 8.91 -4.25
CA GLY A 13 -32.88 9.44 -2.90
C GLY A 13 -31.71 9.30 -1.92
N LEU A 14 -30.52 8.89 -2.36
CA LEU A 14 -29.31 8.81 -1.53
C LEU A 14 -28.38 10.01 -1.76
N SER A 15 -27.59 10.33 -0.73
CA SER A 15 -26.47 11.29 -0.81
C SER A 15 -25.37 10.79 -1.77
N PRO A 16 -24.46 11.65 -2.26
CA PRO A 16 -23.39 11.24 -3.18
C PRO A 16 -22.54 10.08 -2.64
N LEU A 17 -22.01 10.19 -1.41
CA LEU A 17 -21.29 9.10 -0.74
C LEU A 17 -22.19 7.90 -0.44
N GLY A 18 -23.48 8.13 -0.17
CA GLY A 18 -24.44 7.05 0.05
C GLY A 18 -24.70 6.22 -1.20
N ARG A 19 -24.69 6.86 -2.38
CA ARG A 19 -24.79 6.19 -3.69
C ARG A 19 -23.59 5.30 -3.93
N GLU A 20 -22.40 5.83 -3.70
CA GLU A 20 -21.14 5.08 -3.79
C GLU A 20 -21.18 3.80 -2.93
N VAL A 21 -21.47 3.93 -1.64
CA VAL A 21 -21.50 2.78 -0.73
C VAL A 21 -22.54 1.74 -1.14
N MET A 22 -23.76 2.17 -1.49
CA MET A 22 -24.83 1.24 -1.88
C MET A 22 -24.54 0.53 -3.20
N GLU A 23 -23.89 1.22 -4.13
CA GLU A 23 -23.48 0.61 -5.38
C GLU A 23 -22.41 -0.46 -5.18
N GLY A 24 -21.36 -0.17 -4.40
CA GLY A 24 -20.32 -1.14 -4.07
C GLY A 24 -20.87 -2.35 -3.31
N LEU A 25 -21.72 -2.11 -2.30
CA LEU A 25 -22.31 -3.14 -1.44
C LEU A 25 -23.29 -4.05 -2.20
N THR A 26 -24.09 -3.51 -3.13
CA THR A 26 -25.11 -4.30 -3.84
C THR A 26 -24.57 -4.90 -5.14
N LEU A 27 -23.87 -4.09 -5.96
CA LEU A 27 -23.47 -4.43 -7.32
C LEU A 27 -21.97 -4.73 -7.44
N GLY A 28 -21.14 -4.33 -6.47
CA GLY A 28 -19.70 -4.55 -6.51
C GLY A 28 -18.97 -3.68 -7.54
N ASP A 29 -19.64 -2.66 -8.07
CA ASP A 29 -19.04 -1.69 -8.97
C ASP A 29 -18.17 -0.72 -8.17
N LYS A 30 -16.93 -0.54 -8.63
CA LYS A 30 -15.94 0.35 -8.01
C LYS A 30 -15.83 1.70 -8.70
N ARG A 31 -16.54 1.90 -9.82
CA ARG A 31 -16.48 3.12 -10.61
C ARG A 31 -17.10 4.27 -9.82
N GLY A 32 -16.30 5.28 -9.50
CA GLY A 32 -16.71 6.46 -8.73
C GLY A 32 -16.53 6.36 -7.22
N LEU A 33 -15.91 5.29 -6.68
CA LEU A 33 -15.71 5.12 -5.22
C LEU A 33 -14.42 5.77 -4.68
N GLU A 34 -13.86 6.80 -5.30
CA GLU A 34 -12.47 7.20 -5.02
C GLU A 34 -12.25 7.61 -3.55
N GLU A 35 -13.17 8.38 -2.98
CA GLU A 35 -13.08 8.83 -1.59
C GLU A 35 -13.57 7.76 -0.61
N GLY A 36 -14.75 7.17 -0.84
CA GLY A 36 -15.33 6.15 0.02
C GLY A 36 -14.46 4.89 0.11
N TYR A 37 -13.88 4.44 -1.01
CA TYR A 37 -13.04 3.25 -1.04
C TYR A 37 -11.76 3.41 -0.21
N ALA A 38 -11.09 4.57 -0.32
CA ALA A 38 -9.86 4.83 0.42
C ALA A 38 -10.11 4.83 1.95
N LEU A 39 -11.22 5.40 2.38
CA LEU A 39 -11.64 5.41 3.78
C LEU A 39 -11.92 3.99 4.30
N PHE A 40 -12.70 3.20 3.55
CA PHE A 40 -12.98 1.80 3.91
C PHE A 40 -11.73 0.91 3.85
N GLN A 41 -10.78 1.21 2.96
CA GLN A 41 -9.51 0.49 2.88
C GLN A 41 -8.69 0.71 4.15
N LYS A 42 -8.55 1.97 4.60
CA LYS A 42 -7.87 2.32 5.86
C LYS A 42 -8.60 1.77 7.10
N ALA A 43 -9.93 1.65 7.06
CA ALA A 43 -10.71 1.02 8.12
C ALA A 43 -10.66 -0.53 8.11
N GLY A 44 -10.10 -1.16 7.07
CA GLY A 44 -10.13 -2.61 6.90
C GLY A 44 -11.51 -3.18 6.52
N LEU A 45 -12.39 -2.32 5.98
CA LEU A 45 -13.77 -2.62 5.60
C LEU A 45 -13.97 -2.66 4.07
N ALA A 46 -12.93 -2.47 3.26
CA ALA A 46 -13.05 -2.43 1.79
C ALA A 46 -13.66 -3.70 1.16
N HIS A 47 -13.58 -4.86 1.85
CA HIS A 47 -14.20 -6.10 1.40
C HIS A 47 -15.74 -6.12 1.57
N LEU A 48 -16.30 -5.15 2.31
CA LEU A 48 -17.76 -4.93 2.40
C LEU A 48 -18.29 -4.15 1.19
N LEU A 49 -17.46 -3.29 0.58
CA LEU A 49 -17.78 -2.59 -0.67
C LEU A 49 -17.52 -3.44 -1.92
N ALA A 50 -17.01 -4.66 -1.73
CA ALA A 50 -16.84 -5.63 -2.79
C ALA A 50 -17.80 -6.80 -2.54
N VAL A 51 -18.60 -7.15 -3.55
CA VAL A 51 -19.51 -8.29 -3.46
C VAL A 51 -18.72 -9.55 -3.07
N SER A 52 -19.11 -10.13 -1.94
CA SER A 52 -18.38 -11.18 -1.23
C SER A 52 -19.31 -12.31 -0.78
N GLY A 53 -18.74 -13.35 -0.16
CA GLY A 53 -19.52 -14.47 0.39
C GLY A 53 -20.56 -14.06 1.43
N LEU A 54 -20.29 -12.98 2.15
CA LEU A 54 -21.22 -12.39 3.11
C LEU A 54 -22.49 -11.87 2.43
N HIS A 55 -22.35 -11.20 1.27
CA HIS A 55 -23.47 -10.66 0.51
C HIS A 55 -24.37 -11.77 -0.02
N VAL A 56 -23.76 -12.81 -0.60
CA VAL A 56 -24.49 -14.02 -1.03
C VAL A 56 -25.16 -14.70 0.14
N GLY A 57 -24.47 -14.82 1.28
CA GLY A 57 -25.00 -15.42 2.50
C GLY A 57 -26.21 -14.68 3.05
N PHE A 58 -26.15 -13.35 3.14
CA PHE A 58 -27.29 -12.53 3.59
C PHE A 58 -28.46 -12.59 2.61
N LEU A 59 -28.21 -12.47 1.30
CA LEU A 59 -29.26 -12.57 0.29
C LEU A 59 -29.97 -13.93 0.34
N VAL A 60 -29.21 -15.03 0.26
CA VAL A 60 -29.75 -16.39 0.29
C VAL A 60 -30.41 -16.69 1.64
N GLY A 61 -29.79 -16.29 2.74
CA GLY A 61 -30.31 -16.48 4.09
C GLY A 61 -31.66 -15.78 4.29
N SER A 62 -31.75 -14.50 3.93
CA SER A 62 -33.01 -13.74 3.97
C SER A 62 -34.09 -14.37 3.10
N MET A 63 -33.75 -14.87 1.92
CA MET A 63 -34.70 -15.58 1.06
C MET A 63 -35.19 -16.90 1.66
N VAL A 64 -34.29 -17.72 2.20
CA VAL A 64 -34.64 -19.01 2.82
C VAL A 64 -35.53 -18.80 4.06
N LEU A 65 -35.32 -17.72 4.80
CA LEU A 65 -36.18 -17.32 5.93
C LEU A 65 -37.55 -16.82 5.45
N LEU A 66 -37.59 -15.93 4.45
CA LEU A 66 -38.85 -15.40 3.90
C LEU A 66 -39.72 -16.50 3.29
N LEU A 67 -39.09 -17.47 2.62
CA LEU A 67 -39.74 -18.59 1.96
C LEU A 67 -39.91 -19.81 2.89
N TRP A 68 -39.76 -19.64 4.21
CA TRP A 68 -39.94 -20.70 5.20
C TRP A 68 -41.23 -21.55 5.01
N PRO A 69 -42.41 -20.96 4.69
CA PRO A 69 -43.64 -21.73 4.50
C PRO A 69 -43.59 -22.77 3.37
N LEU A 70 -42.67 -22.64 2.41
CA LEU A 70 -42.55 -23.53 1.25
C LEU A 70 -41.77 -24.82 1.54
N GLY A 71 -41.36 -25.05 2.78
CA GLY A 71 -40.60 -26.24 3.18
C GLY A 71 -39.29 -26.35 2.40
N ARG A 72 -38.95 -27.55 1.90
CA ARG A 72 -37.70 -27.78 1.15
C ARG A 72 -37.58 -26.97 -0.16
N TRP A 73 -38.70 -26.60 -0.79
CA TRP A 73 -38.70 -25.90 -2.07
C TRP A 73 -38.09 -24.51 -2.01
N ARG A 74 -38.06 -23.90 -0.81
CA ARG A 74 -37.38 -22.63 -0.58
C ARG A 74 -35.90 -22.63 -1.00
N TYR A 75 -35.22 -23.77 -0.85
CA TYR A 75 -33.80 -23.88 -1.21
C TYR A 75 -33.60 -23.84 -2.72
N LEU A 76 -34.52 -24.47 -3.48
CA LEU A 76 -34.50 -24.42 -4.94
C LEU A 76 -34.81 -23.00 -5.44
N LEU A 77 -35.77 -22.31 -4.82
CA LEU A 77 -36.07 -20.91 -5.17
C LEU A 77 -34.91 -19.96 -4.84
N ALA A 78 -34.25 -20.14 -3.69
CA ALA A 78 -33.05 -19.36 -3.35
C ALA A 78 -31.88 -19.66 -4.31
N LEU A 79 -31.76 -20.90 -4.80
CA LEU A 79 -30.74 -21.29 -5.78
C LEU A 79 -30.90 -20.51 -7.10
N LEU A 80 -32.14 -20.26 -7.54
CA LEU A 80 -32.44 -19.51 -8.78
C LEU A 80 -31.99 -18.04 -8.72
N VAL A 81 -31.73 -17.48 -7.55
CA VAL A 81 -31.26 -16.10 -7.41
C VAL A 81 -29.76 -15.96 -7.61
N LEU A 82 -28.98 -17.03 -7.43
CA LEU A 82 -27.52 -16.97 -7.61
C LEU A 82 -27.09 -16.60 -9.05
N PRO A 83 -27.66 -17.21 -10.11
CA PRO A 83 -27.36 -16.79 -11.48
C PRO A 83 -27.80 -15.36 -11.79
N LEU A 84 -28.96 -14.93 -11.26
CA LEU A 84 -29.44 -13.55 -11.42
C LEU A 84 -28.47 -12.56 -10.77
N TYR A 85 -27.95 -12.88 -9.59
CA TYR A 85 -26.99 -12.03 -8.90
C TYR A 85 -25.65 -11.95 -9.65
N LEU A 86 -25.16 -13.09 -10.15
CA LEU A 86 -23.95 -13.14 -10.99
C LEU A 86 -24.09 -12.28 -12.26
N TRP A 87 -25.26 -12.28 -12.89
CA TRP A 87 -25.53 -11.43 -14.05
C TRP A 87 -25.58 -9.95 -13.68
N LEU A 88 -26.24 -9.62 -12.57
CA LEU A 88 -26.43 -8.23 -12.14
C LEU A 88 -25.10 -7.58 -11.71
N ALA A 89 -24.40 -8.19 -10.74
CA ALA A 89 -23.14 -7.66 -10.20
C ALA A 89 -21.93 -7.91 -11.12
N GLY A 90 -22.03 -8.89 -12.03
CA GLY A 90 -20.91 -9.35 -12.84
C GLY A 90 -20.07 -10.41 -12.12
N PRO A 91 -19.51 -11.40 -12.84
CA PRO A 91 -18.82 -12.53 -12.24
C PRO A 91 -17.42 -12.14 -11.73
N SER A 92 -17.33 -11.74 -10.46
CA SER A 92 -16.05 -11.61 -9.75
C SER A 92 -15.62 -12.94 -9.12
N PRO A 93 -14.30 -13.23 -8.97
CA PRO A 93 -13.84 -14.49 -8.37
C PRO A 93 -14.45 -14.76 -6.98
N SER A 94 -14.59 -13.71 -6.16
CA SER A 94 -15.22 -13.77 -4.83
C SER A 94 -16.69 -14.17 -4.89
N LEU A 95 -17.45 -13.59 -5.83
CA LEU A 95 -18.87 -13.86 -6.02
C LEU A 95 -19.09 -15.26 -6.60
N VAL A 96 -18.32 -15.65 -7.62
CA VAL A 96 -18.41 -17.00 -8.20
C VAL A 96 -18.16 -18.06 -7.14
N ARG A 97 -17.11 -17.91 -6.30
CA ARG A 97 -16.83 -18.88 -5.24
C ARG A 97 -17.98 -18.94 -4.24
N ALA A 98 -18.47 -17.78 -3.80
CA ALA A 98 -19.61 -17.70 -2.88
C ALA A 98 -20.87 -18.37 -3.45
N SER A 99 -21.21 -18.12 -4.71
CA SER A 99 -22.34 -18.73 -5.40
C SER A 99 -22.17 -20.25 -5.55
N LEU A 100 -20.98 -20.74 -5.83
CA LEU A 100 -20.71 -22.18 -5.89
C LEU A 100 -20.90 -22.84 -4.52
N MET A 101 -20.34 -22.26 -3.45
CA MET A 101 -20.46 -22.79 -2.09
C MET A 101 -21.92 -22.74 -1.57
N ALA A 102 -22.62 -21.61 -1.81
CA ALA A 102 -24.02 -21.45 -1.45
C ALA A 102 -24.90 -22.41 -2.26
N GLY A 103 -24.66 -22.52 -3.57
CA GLY A 103 -25.41 -23.41 -4.46
C GLY A 103 -25.27 -24.88 -4.06
N LEU A 104 -24.05 -25.32 -3.74
CA LEU A 104 -23.81 -26.68 -3.25
C LEU A 104 -24.55 -26.95 -1.92
N SER A 105 -24.55 -25.98 -1.00
CA SER A 105 -25.24 -26.09 0.28
C SER A 105 -26.77 -26.11 0.11
N LEU A 106 -27.32 -25.24 -0.74
CA LEU A 106 -28.75 -25.19 -1.04
C LEU A 106 -29.24 -26.48 -1.71
N LEU A 107 -28.46 -27.02 -2.65
CA LEU A 107 -28.78 -28.28 -3.32
C LEU A 107 -28.77 -29.45 -2.32
N GLY A 108 -27.75 -29.52 -1.46
CA GLY A 108 -27.68 -30.53 -0.39
C GLY A 108 -28.88 -30.45 0.57
N LEU A 109 -29.28 -29.25 0.98
CA LEU A 109 -30.45 -29.03 1.82
C LEU A 109 -31.77 -29.39 1.12
N PHE A 110 -31.89 -29.13 -0.18
CA PHE A 110 -33.05 -29.52 -0.98
C PHE A 110 -33.18 -31.05 -1.10
N LEU A 111 -32.06 -31.73 -1.32
CA LEU A 111 -31.98 -33.20 -1.47
C LEU A 111 -32.03 -33.96 -0.15
N GLY A 112 -31.98 -33.27 1.01
CA GLY A 112 -31.95 -33.90 2.33
C GLY A 112 -30.59 -34.46 2.74
N LEU A 113 -29.51 -34.07 2.05
CA LEU A 113 -28.13 -34.48 2.34
C LEU A 113 -27.45 -33.59 3.41
N GLY A 114 -28.08 -32.47 3.77
CA GLY A 114 -27.51 -31.45 4.66
C GLY A 114 -26.68 -30.40 3.92
N ALA A 115 -26.13 -29.44 4.68
CA ALA A 115 -25.27 -28.41 4.13
C ALA A 115 -23.87 -28.97 3.81
N ALA A 116 -23.25 -28.46 2.75
CA ALA A 116 -21.90 -28.88 2.38
C ALA A 116 -20.87 -28.42 3.42
N GLY A 117 -19.88 -29.26 3.69
CA GLY A 117 -18.76 -28.88 4.54
C GLY A 117 -17.95 -27.75 3.91
N VAL A 118 -17.53 -26.77 4.71
CA VAL A 118 -16.91 -25.52 4.24
C VAL A 118 -15.65 -25.78 3.42
N LEU A 119 -14.78 -26.69 3.88
CA LEU A 119 -13.52 -27.02 3.18
C LEU A 119 -13.75 -27.78 1.88
N GLN A 120 -14.73 -28.68 1.84
CA GLN A 120 -15.11 -29.42 0.63
C GLN A 120 -15.70 -28.47 -0.42
N ALA A 121 -16.61 -27.58 0.00
CA ALA A 121 -17.20 -26.57 -0.87
C ALA A 121 -16.15 -25.57 -1.38
N LEU A 122 -15.23 -25.14 -0.52
CA LEU A 122 -14.11 -24.26 -0.90
C LEU A 122 -13.17 -24.95 -1.89
N GLY A 123 -12.82 -26.22 -1.66
CA GLY A 123 -11.96 -27.00 -2.55
C GLY A 123 -12.60 -27.23 -3.92
N LEU A 124 -13.90 -27.53 -3.97
CA LEU A 124 -14.63 -27.65 -5.23
C LEU A 124 -14.70 -26.30 -5.96
N ALA A 125 -14.99 -25.21 -5.25
CA ALA A 125 -15.03 -23.88 -5.85
C ALA A 125 -13.67 -23.48 -6.43
N LEU A 126 -12.57 -23.75 -5.71
CA LEU A 126 -11.21 -23.54 -6.18
C LEU A 126 -10.92 -24.38 -7.43
N PHE A 127 -11.23 -25.68 -7.40
CA PHE A 127 -11.03 -26.58 -8.53
C PHE A 127 -11.78 -26.10 -9.78
N LEU A 128 -13.08 -25.78 -9.66
CA LEU A 128 -13.90 -25.36 -10.81
C LEU A 128 -13.45 -24.01 -11.38
N GLN A 129 -13.04 -23.06 -10.53
CA GLN A 129 -12.54 -21.77 -11.00
C GLN A 129 -11.22 -21.90 -11.75
N LEU A 130 -10.28 -22.69 -11.22
CA LEU A 130 -8.98 -22.91 -11.86
C LEU A 130 -9.08 -23.79 -13.11
N LEU A 131 -10.03 -24.73 -13.14
CA LEU A 131 -10.33 -25.52 -14.33
C LEU A 131 -10.85 -24.65 -15.48
N HIS A 132 -11.69 -23.65 -15.16
CA HIS A 132 -12.20 -22.73 -16.17
C HIS A 132 -11.15 -21.71 -16.61
N ARG A 133 -10.43 -21.11 -15.65
CA ARG A 133 -9.46 -20.02 -15.88
C ARG A 133 -8.32 -20.06 -14.84
N PRO A 134 -7.18 -20.70 -15.12
CA PRO A 134 -6.09 -20.83 -14.16
C PRO A 134 -5.46 -19.48 -13.77
N GLU A 135 -5.53 -18.47 -14.63
CA GLU A 135 -5.03 -17.11 -14.37
C GLU A 135 -5.77 -16.40 -13.22
N THR A 136 -6.98 -16.88 -12.86
CA THR A 136 -7.74 -16.34 -11.72
C THR A 136 -6.98 -16.44 -10.40
N LEU A 137 -6.03 -17.39 -10.28
CA LEU A 137 -5.14 -17.54 -9.13
C LEU A 137 -4.33 -16.27 -8.83
N LEU A 138 -3.97 -15.51 -9.87
CA LEU A 138 -3.19 -14.27 -9.74
C LEU A 138 -4.05 -13.06 -9.37
N SER A 139 -5.38 -13.19 -9.44
CA SER A 139 -6.28 -12.10 -9.09
C SER A 139 -6.35 -11.89 -7.58
N LEU A 140 -6.25 -10.63 -7.14
CA LEU A 140 -6.36 -10.28 -5.72
C LEU A 140 -7.71 -10.70 -5.13
N GLY A 141 -8.78 -10.54 -5.89
CA GLY A 141 -10.12 -10.96 -5.48
C GLY A 141 -10.17 -12.44 -5.12
N PHE A 142 -9.58 -13.31 -5.96
CA PHE A 142 -9.49 -14.75 -5.70
C PHE A 142 -8.69 -15.06 -4.44
N GLN A 143 -7.48 -14.51 -4.33
CA GLN A 143 -6.55 -14.77 -3.23
C GLN A 143 -7.14 -14.34 -1.89
N LEU A 144 -7.62 -13.09 -1.79
CA LEU A 144 -8.22 -12.56 -0.57
C LEU A 144 -9.45 -13.38 -0.15
N SER A 145 -10.29 -13.77 -1.10
CA SER A 145 -11.49 -14.55 -0.80
C SER A 145 -11.17 -15.95 -0.27
N HIS A 146 -10.33 -16.71 -0.96
CA HIS A 146 -10.07 -18.10 -0.60
C HIS A 146 -9.28 -18.19 0.71
N LEU A 147 -8.28 -17.32 0.90
CA LEU A 147 -7.49 -17.28 2.13
C LEU A 147 -8.33 -16.88 3.34
N ALA A 148 -9.24 -15.91 3.20
CA ALA A 148 -10.14 -15.52 4.29
C ALA A 148 -11.02 -16.69 4.75
N VAL A 149 -11.68 -17.37 3.81
CA VAL A 149 -12.57 -18.52 4.14
C VAL A 149 -11.77 -19.69 4.69
N LEU A 150 -10.57 -19.95 4.14
CA LEU A 150 -9.68 -20.99 4.65
C LEU A 150 -9.26 -20.69 6.10
N GLY A 151 -8.85 -19.46 6.40
CA GLY A 151 -8.46 -19.05 7.75
C GLY A 151 -9.60 -19.16 8.75
N ILE A 152 -10.79 -18.68 8.38
CA ILE A 152 -12.01 -18.82 9.19
C ILE A 152 -12.29 -20.30 9.46
N ALA A 153 -12.29 -21.15 8.42
CA ALA A 153 -12.57 -22.57 8.57
C ALA A 153 -11.54 -23.27 9.47
N LEU A 154 -10.25 -23.04 9.27
CA LEU A 154 -9.20 -23.71 10.04
C LEU A 154 -9.14 -23.25 11.50
N ILE A 155 -9.43 -21.98 11.80
CA ILE A 155 -9.31 -21.43 13.16
C ILE A 155 -10.59 -21.62 13.98
N LEU A 156 -11.78 -21.47 13.38
CA LEU A 156 -13.04 -21.57 14.14
C LEU A 156 -13.49 -23.01 14.37
N SER A 157 -13.18 -23.95 13.47
CA SER A 157 -13.62 -25.35 13.58
C SER A 157 -13.30 -26.05 14.92
N PRO A 158 -12.09 -25.92 15.50
CA PRO A 158 -11.74 -26.58 16.76
C PRO A 158 -12.16 -25.81 18.02
N LEU A 159 -12.66 -24.58 17.90
CA LEU A 159 -12.99 -23.72 19.03
C LEU A 159 -14.39 -24.03 19.58
N PRO A 160 -14.59 -23.99 20.91
CA PRO A 160 -15.92 -24.14 21.50
C PRO A 160 -16.79 -22.95 21.11
N ARG A 161 -18.08 -23.22 20.87
CA ARG A 161 -19.10 -22.20 20.57
C ARG A 161 -19.91 -21.88 21.83
N PRO A 162 -19.67 -20.75 22.49
CA PRO A 162 -20.47 -20.36 23.64
C PRO A 162 -21.92 -20.12 23.19
N PRO A 163 -22.93 -20.49 23.98
CA PRO A 163 -24.31 -20.13 23.65
C PRO A 163 -24.58 -18.64 23.90
N GLY A 164 -25.64 -18.13 23.27
CA GLY A 164 -26.16 -16.78 23.51
C GLY A 164 -25.41 -15.66 22.78
N ALA A 165 -25.78 -14.41 23.12
CA ALA A 165 -25.26 -13.21 22.44
C ALA A 165 -23.74 -13.05 22.59
N TRP A 166 -23.19 -13.45 23.73
CA TRP A 166 -21.74 -13.42 23.96
C TRP A 166 -20.98 -14.40 23.06
N GLY A 167 -21.54 -15.58 22.81
CA GLY A 167 -20.97 -16.53 21.88
C GLY A 167 -20.93 -16.01 20.45
N TYR A 168 -22.04 -15.43 19.99
CA TYR A 168 -22.12 -14.79 18.68
C TYR A 168 -21.09 -13.65 18.52
N PHE A 169 -20.94 -12.82 19.55
CA PHE A 169 -19.94 -11.75 19.60
C PHE A 169 -18.53 -12.30 19.45
N LEU A 170 -18.17 -13.30 20.26
CA LEU A 170 -16.84 -13.91 20.23
C LEU A 170 -16.56 -14.60 18.90
N GLU A 171 -17.51 -15.34 18.35
CA GLU A 171 -17.37 -15.99 17.05
C GLU A 171 -17.17 -14.98 15.92
N SER A 172 -17.91 -13.87 15.92
CA SER A 172 -17.77 -12.81 14.91
C SER A 172 -16.40 -12.14 14.98
N LEU A 173 -15.93 -11.84 16.19
CA LEU A 173 -14.60 -11.28 16.42
C LEU A 173 -13.50 -12.26 16.01
N LEU A 174 -13.61 -13.53 16.41
CA LEU A 174 -12.66 -14.58 16.06
C LEU A 174 -12.64 -14.85 14.56
N ALA A 175 -13.78 -14.79 13.87
CA ALA A 175 -13.84 -14.92 12.41
C ALA A 175 -13.06 -13.79 11.72
N ALA A 176 -13.21 -12.55 12.20
CA ALA A 176 -12.47 -11.41 11.66
C ALA A 176 -10.97 -11.53 11.89
N VAL A 177 -10.55 -11.92 13.11
CA VAL A 177 -9.13 -12.18 13.43
C VAL A 177 -8.57 -13.34 12.61
N ALA A 178 -9.33 -14.43 12.45
CA ALA A 178 -8.93 -15.60 11.67
C ALA A 178 -8.71 -15.28 10.19
N ALA A 179 -9.64 -14.52 9.60
CA ALA A 179 -9.47 -14.01 8.25
C ALA A 179 -8.23 -13.12 8.16
N GLN A 180 -8.07 -12.16 9.08
CA GLN A 180 -6.95 -11.23 9.05
C GLN A 180 -5.59 -11.92 9.21
N ALA A 181 -5.48 -12.97 10.04
CA ALA A 181 -4.26 -13.75 10.16
C ALA A 181 -3.84 -14.38 8.82
N PHE A 182 -4.77 -15.00 8.09
CA PHE A 182 -4.46 -15.57 6.77
C PHE A 182 -4.24 -14.51 5.68
N LEU A 183 -4.78 -13.30 5.85
CA LEU A 183 -4.63 -12.22 4.88
C LEU A 183 -3.43 -11.31 5.14
N ALA A 184 -2.88 -11.30 6.35
CA ALA A 184 -1.87 -10.34 6.79
C ALA A 184 -0.69 -10.17 5.81
N PRO A 185 0.05 -11.22 5.39
CA PRO A 185 1.19 -11.02 4.49
C PRO A 185 0.76 -10.51 3.11
N LEU A 186 -0.42 -10.91 2.63
CA LEU A 186 -0.95 -10.44 1.34
C LEU A 186 -1.38 -8.97 1.40
N LEU A 187 -2.04 -8.56 2.49
CA LEU A 187 -2.44 -7.18 2.70
C LEU A 187 -1.23 -6.26 2.85
N LEU A 188 -0.23 -6.67 3.62
CA LEU A 188 1.03 -5.93 3.77
C LEU A 188 1.78 -5.84 2.43
N HIS A 189 1.91 -6.94 1.68
CA HIS A 189 2.57 -6.94 0.37
C HIS A 189 1.88 -6.03 -0.66
N ARG A 190 0.53 -6.02 -0.69
CA ARG A 190 -0.22 -5.31 -1.74
C ARG A 190 -0.59 -3.88 -1.39
N PHE A 191 -0.83 -3.61 -0.12
CA PHE A 191 -1.30 -2.30 0.34
C PHE A 191 -0.27 -1.57 1.21
N GLY A 192 0.77 -2.24 1.71
CA GLY A 192 1.81 -1.64 2.57
C GLY A 192 1.37 -1.39 4.01
N PHE A 193 0.14 -1.77 4.38
CA PHE A 193 -0.38 -1.61 5.73
C PHE A 193 -1.45 -2.63 6.07
N LEU A 194 -1.63 -2.84 7.38
CA LEU A 194 -2.65 -3.69 7.98
C LEU A 194 -3.41 -2.87 9.05
N PRO A 195 -4.71 -2.58 8.86
CA PRO A 195 -5.50 -1.87 9.87
C PRO A 195 -5.72 -2.72 11.12
N LEU A 196 -5.19 -2.29 12.27
CA LEU A 196 -5.24 -3.07 13.50
C LEU A 196 -6.63 -3.10 14.13
N LEU A 197 -7.44 -2.06 13.90
CA LEU A 197 -8.83 -1.99 14.37
C LEU A 197 -9.82 -2.74 13.46
N SER A 198 -9.35 -3.37 12.37
CA SER A 198 -10.23 -4.07 11.41
C SER A 198 -11.15 -5.11 12.06
N PRO A 199 -10.73 -5.94 13.04
CA PRO A 199 -11.65 -6.91 13.65
C PRO A 199 -12.80 -6.27 14.40
N LEU A 200 -12.54 -5.19 15.13
CA LEU A 200 -13.56 -4.42 15.85
C LEU A 200 -14.49 -3.67 14.87
N ALA A 201 -13.91 -3.10 13.82
CA ALA A 201 -14.67 -2.43 12.78
C ALA A 201 -15.62 -3.40 12.08
N ASN A 202 -15.15 -4.61 11.74
CA ASN A 202 -15.97 -5.66 11.15
C ASN A 202 -17.13 -6.05 12.07
N LEU A 203 -16.86 -6.29 13.35
CA LEU A 203 -17.88 -6.64 14.32
C LEU A 203 -19.03 -5.61 14.37
N LEU A 204 -18.71 -4.30 14.30
CA LEU A 204 -19.70 -3.22 14.32
C LEU A 204 -20.37 -2.99 12.96
N ALA A 205 -19.64 -3.20 11.86
CA ALA A 205 -20.15 -3.03 10.50
C ALA A 205 -21.08 -4.16 10.06
N LEU A 206 -20.83 -5.40 10.52
CA LEU A 206 -21.56 -6.59 10.08
C LEU A 206 -23.09 -6.50 10.30
N PRO A 207 -23.61 -6.05 11.46
CA PRO A 207 -25.05 -5.85 11.64
C PRO A 207 -25.65 -4.84 10.66
N LEU A 208 -24.94 -3.74 10.38
CA LEU A 208 -25.39 -2.73 9.41
C LEU A 208 -25.46 -3.33 8.01
N VAL A 209 -24.42 -4.06 7.60
CA VAL A 209 -24.36 -4.72 6.29
C VAL A 209 -25.43 -5.81 6.17
N ALA A 210 -25.71 -6.56 7.24
CA ALA A 210 -26.75 -7.58 7.27
C ALA A 210 -28.15 -7.01 6.96
N LEU A 211 -28.40 -5.75 7.33
CA LEU A 211 -29.62 -5.02 6.98
C LEU A 211 -29.53 -4.37 5.59
N LEU A 212 -28.39 -3.74 5.29
CA LEU A 212 -28.18 -3.00 4.05
C LEU A 212 -28.21 -3.88 2.81
N VAL A 213 -27.68 -5.10 2.86
CA VAL A 213 -27.64 -6.00 1.69
C VAL A 213 -29.06 -6.36 1.22
N PRO A 214 -29.95 -6.95 2.04
CA PRO A 214 -31.32 -7.22 1.62
C PRO A 214 -32.09 -5.96 1.20
N LEU A 215 -31.90 -4.84 1.92
CA LEU A 215 -32.54 -3.57 1.58
C LEU A 215 -32.05 -3.02 0.24
N GLY A 216 -30.76 -3.19 -0.09
CA GLY A 216 -30.19 -2.83 -1.39
C GLY A 216 -30.83 -3.61 -2.52
N PHE A 217 -31.02 -4.92 -2.35
CA PHE A 217 -31.75 -5.74 -3.32
C PHE A 217 -33.22 -5.33 -3.46
N LEU A 218 -33.90 -5.02 -2.35
CA LEU A 218 -35.27 -4.55 -2.39
C LEU A 218 -35.36 -3.16 -3.07
N LYS A 219 -34.32 -2.34 -2.93
CA LYS A 219 -34.23 -1.02 -3.56
C LYS A 219 -34.06 -1.09 -5.09
N LEU A 220 -33.44 -2.14 -5.62
CA LEU A 220 -33.44 -2.41 -7.07
C LEU A 220 -34.87 -2.53 -7.64
N LEU A 221 -35.82 -2.97 -6.81
CA LEU A 221 -37.22 -3.14 -7.18
C LEU A 221 -38.04 -1.89 -6.86
N LEU A 222 -37.91 -1.35 -5.64
CA LEU A 222 -38.78 -0.29 -5.08
C LEU A 222 -38.23 1.14 -5.23
N GLY A 223 -36.98 1.30 -5.70
CA GLY A 223 -36.38 2.61 -5.95
C GLY A 223 -36.29 3.51 -4.71
N GLY A 224 -36.52 4.82 -4.90
CA GLY A 224 -36.40 5.83 -3.84
C GLY A 224 -37.27 5.63 -2.60
N ALA A 225 -38.31 4.77 -2.64
CA ALA A 225 -39.22 4.54 -1.50
C ALA A 225 -38.50 4.03 -0.23
N LEU A 226 -37.38 3.30 -0.39
CA LEU A 226 -36.59 2.79 0.72
C LEU A 226 -35.46 3.73 1.17
N ALA A 227 -35.26 4.87 0.49
CA ALA A 227 -34.18 5.80 0.82
C ALA A 227 -34.17 6.27 2.29
N PRO A 228 -35.31 6.62 2.93
CA PRO A 228 -35.32 7.05 4.33
C PRO A 228 -34.86 5.97 5.32
N LEU A 229 -34.97 4.69 4.96
CA LEU A 229 -34.50 3.56 5.76
C LEU A 229 -33.02 3.24 5.49
N VAL A 230 -32.60 3.35 4.23
CA VAL A 230 -31.23 2.99 3.79
C VAL A 230 -30.22 4.07 4.14
N GLU A 231 -30.53 5.35 3.92
CA GLU A 231 -29.58 6.45 4.09
C GLU A 231 -28.99 6.53 5.52
N PRO A 232 -29.77 6.44 6.62
CA PRO A 232 -29.21 6.50 7.98
C PRO A 232 -28.24 5.34 8.27
N LEU A 233 -28.54 4.15 7.75
CA LEU A 233 -27.68 2.97 7.91
C LEU A 233 -26.36 3.13 7.15
N VAL A 234 -26.42 3.70 5.94
CA VAL A 234 -25.23 4.02 5.15
C VAL A 234 -24.38 5.10 5.83
N GLN A 235 -25.01 6.13 6.38
CA GLN A 235 -24.32 7.17 7.16
C GLN A 235 -23.68 6.61 8.44
N ALA A 236 -24.35 5.68 9.13
CA ALA A 236 -23.76 4.98 10.27
C ALA A 236 -22.53 4.16 9.87
N LEU A 237 -22.56 3.51 8.71
CA LEU A 237 -21.41 2.77 8.19
C LEU A 237 -20.26 3.70 7.76
N LEU A 238 -20.57 4.85 7.14
CA LEU A 238 -19.60 5.87 6.76
C LEU A 238 -18.92 6.52 7.97
N THR A 239 -19.70 6.88 9.00
CA THR A 239 -19.15 7.46 10.24
C THR A 239 -18.27 6.46 10.98
N LEU A 240 -18.68 5.19 11.06
CA LEU A 240 -17.83 4.11 11.59
C LEU A 240 -16.53 3.98 10.80
N GLY A 241 -16.60 3.93 9.47
CA GLY A 241 -15.42 3.85 8.61
C GLY A 241 -14.48 5.05 8.81
N GLY A 242 -15.03 6.26 8.91
CA GLY A 242 -14.26 7.49 9.11
C GLY A 242 -13.52 7.47 10.45
N LEU A 243 -14.20 7.12 11.54
CA LEU A 243 -13.61 7.01 12.87
C LEU A 243 -12.49 5.96 12.92
N VAL A 244 -12.74 4.76 12.38
CA VAL A 244 -11.76 3.66 12.39
C VAL A 244 -10.59 3.93 11.46
N SER A 245 -10.79 4.64 10.34
CA SER A 245 -9.73 4.95 9.37
C SER A 245 -8.58 5.79 9.95
N GLN A 246 -8.82 6.48 11.07
CA GLN A 246 -7.82 7.25 11.82
C GLN A 246 -7.08 6.40 12.87
N GLY A 247 -7.45 5.13 13.01
CA GLY A 247 -6.83 4.20 13.94
C GLY A 247 -5.41 3.76 13.55
N PRO A 248 -4.72 3.03 14.44
CA PRO A 248 -3.36 2.58 14.19
C PRO A 248 -3.29 1.60 13.01
N LEU A 249 -2.37 1.88 12.09
CA LEU A 249 -2.03 1.03 10.96
C LEU A 249 -0.67 0.38 11.22
N LEU A 250 -0.62 -0.94 11.21
CA LEU A 250 0.66 -1.64 11.14
C LEU A 250 1.20 -1.46 9.72
N ARG A 251 2.26 -0.68 9.58
CA ARG A 251 2.96 -0.53 8.31
C ARG A 251 4.09 -1.54 8.25
N TRP A 252 4.31 -2.13 7.09
CA TRP A 252 5.43 -3.02 6.84
C TRP A 252 5.95 -2.75 5.43
N GLY A 253 7.24 -2.94 5.22
CA GLY A 253 7.84 -2.87 3.89
C GLY A 253 7.35 -3.98 2.97
N GLU A 254 8.02 -4.12 1.84
CA GLU A 254 7.70 -5.20 0.90
C GLU A 254 7.86 -6.57 1.58
N VAL A 255 6.78 -7.36 1.62
CA VAL A 255 6.85 -8.75 2.05
C VAL A 255 7.40 -9.59 0.90
N SER A 256 8.66 -10.00 1.02
CA SER A 256 9.32 -10.87 0.05
C SER A 256 8.67 -12.26 0.01
N PRO A 257 8.92 -13.07 -1.04
CA PRO A 257 8.50 -14.47 -1.07
C PRO A 257 8.97 -15.28 0.15
N THR A 258 10.17 -14.96 0.67
CA THR A 258 10.68 -15.57 1.90
C THR A 258 9.90 -15.10 3.12
N GLY A 259 9.49 -13.83 3.19
CA GLY A 259 8.60 -13.31 4.22
C GLY A 259 7.24 -14.01 4.27
N PHE A 260 6.63 -14.28 3.10
CA PHE A 260 5.42 -15.10 3.01
C PHE A 260 5.63 -16.50 3.59
N ALA A 261 6.71 -17.18 3.19
CA ALA A 261 7.03 -18.51 3.67
C ALA A 261 7.24 -18.53 5.21
N LEU A 262 8.05 -17.60 5.73
CA LEU A 262 8.32 -17.47 7.16
C LEU A 262 7.03 -17.21 7.96
N TYR A 263 6.14 -16.35 7.46
CA TYR A 263 4.85 -16.08 8.11
C TYR A 263 4.00 -17.35 8.26
N TYR A 264 3.78 -18.09 7.16
CA TYR A 264 2.95 -19.29 7.20
C TYR A 264 3.63 -20.47 7.92
N LEU A 265 4.96 -20.58 7.85
CA LEU A 265 5.72 -21.53 8.68
C LEU A 265 5.61 -21.21 10.17
N GLY A 266 5.48 -19.93 10.55
CA GLY A 266 5.22 -19.52 11.93
C GLY A 266 3.78 -19.79 12.37
N LEU A 267 2.80 -19.64 11.46
CA LEU A 267 1.38 -19.86 11.72
C LEU A 267 1.03 -21.36 11.84
N LEU A 268 1.66 -22.23 11.05
CA LEU A 268 1.32 -23.64 10.96
C LEU A 268 1.42 -24.39 12.32
N PRO A 269 2.50 -24.26 13.12
CA PRO A 269 2.58 -24.90 14.43
C PRO A 269 1.47 -24.45 15.40
N LEU A 270 1.05 -23.18 15.32
CA LEU A 270 -0.05 -22.65 16.13
C LEU A 270 -1.39 -23.32 15.74
N LEU A 271 -1.63 -23.51 14.45
CA LEU A 271 -2.79 -24.25 13.96
C LEU A 271 -2.77 -25.72 14.41
N LEU A 272 -1.60 -26.37 14.40
CA LEU A 272 -1.47 -27.77 14.87
C LEU A 272 -1.77 -27.91 16.37
N VAL A 273 -1.43 -26.91 17.20
CA VAL A 273 -1.83 -26.89 18.61
C VAL A 273 -3.32 -26.68 18.76
N LEU A 274 -3.88 -25.74 17.98
CA LEU A 274 -5.29 -25.43 18.01
C LEU A 274 -6.15 -26.66 17.67
N HIS A 275 -5.70 -27.49 16.72
CA HIS A 275 -6.30 -28.78 16.35
C HIS A 275 -5.89 -29.95 17.26
N ARG A 276 -5.22 -29.68 18.39
CA ARG A 276 -4.74 -30.67 19.38
C ARG A 276 -3.84 -31.76 18.79
N VAL A 277 -3.18 -31.50 17.68
CA VAL A 277 -2.22 -32.41 17.05
C VAL A 277 -0.87 -32.33 17.75
N TRP A 278 -0.43 -31.13 18.13
CA TRP A 278 0.87 -30.88 18.78
C TRP A 278 0.74 -30.24 20.18
N PRO A 279 1.71 -30.47 21.09
CA PRO A 279 1.78 -29.76 22.35
C PRO A 279 2.26 -28.31 22.15
N TRP A 280 1.68 -27.37 22.90
CA TRP A 280 1.97 -25.93 22.78
C TRP A 280 3.46 -25.57 22.88
N ARG A 281 4.24 -26.30 23.70
CA ARG A 281 5.69 -26.07 23.86
C ARG A 281 6.47 -26.22 22.56
N ARG A 282 6.17 -27.25 21.75
CA ARG A 282 6.84 -27.47 20.45
C ARG A 282 6.46 -26.37 19.46
N ALA A 283 5.20 -25.97 19.46
CA ALA A 283 4.72 -24.93 18.57
C ALA A 283 5.29 -23.56 18.89
N LEU A 284 5.46 -23.20 20.17
CA LEU A 284 6.09 -21.93 20.54
C LEU A 284 7.51 -21.83 19.99
N VAL A 285 8.33 -22.88 20.12
CA VAL A 285 9.69 -22.89 19.59
C VAL A 285 9.66 -22.73 18.07
N LEU A 286 8.88 -23.56 17.37
CA LEU A 286 8.82 -23.53 15.90
C LEU A 286 8.19 -22.26 15.34
N ALA A 287 7.20 -21.67 16.02
CA ALA A 287 6.60 -20.39 15.64
C ALA A 287 7.54 -19.20 15.91
N SER A 288 8.42 -19.31 16.91
CA SER A 288 9.40 -18.27 17.25
C SER A 288 10.59 -18.20 16.29
N LEU A 289 10.95 -19.31 15.63
CA LEU A 289 12.10 -19.37 14.73
C LEU A 289 11.94 -18.45 13.50
N PRO A 290 10.82 -18.49 12.74
CA PRO A 290 10.60 -17.55 11.64
C PRO A 290 10.55 -16.09 12.09
N LEU A 291 9.98 -15.82 13.27
CA LEU A 291 9.98 -14.48 13.85
C LEU A 291 11.40 -14.01 14.16
N LEU A 292 12.21 -14.85 14.78
CA LEU A 292 13.62 -14.56 15.08
C LEU A 292 14.41 -14.33 13.79
N VAL A 293 14.25 -15.18 12.78
CA VAL A 293 14.89 -15.01 11.46
C VAL A 293 14.46 -13.70 10.81
N GLY A 294 13.18 -13.34 10.90
CA GLY A 294 12.67 -12.05 10.41
C GLY A 294 13.28 -10.85 11.14
N LEU A 295 13.38 -10.91 12.47
CA LEU A 295 14.01 -9.87 13.29
C LEU A 295 15.51 -9.74 13.01
N LEU A 296 16.22 -10.87 12.86
CA LEU A 296 17.63 -10.89 12.49
C LEU A 296 17.86 -10.47 11.03
N ALA A 297 16.90 -10.69 10.12
CA ALA A 297 17.02 -10.17 8.76
C ALA A 297 16.79 -8.65 8.69
N ALA A 298 16.03 -8.09 9.64
CA ALA A 298 15.82 -6.65 9.77
C ALA A 298 17.00 -5.92 10.44
N TRP A 299 17.98 -6.65 10.98
CA TRP A 299 19.16 -6.10 11.66
C TRP A 299 20.45 -6.75 11.16
N PRO A 300 21.46 -6.01 10.67
CA PRO A 300 21.67 -4.56 10.74
C PRO A 300 20.95 -3.75 9.66
N LYS A 301 20.57 -2.51 9.98
CA LYS A 301 20.09 -1.58 8.95
C LYS A 301 21.25 -1.24 7.98
N PRO A 302 20.98 -1.21 6.67
CA PRO A 302 22.00 -1.02 5.66
C PRO A 302 22.50 0.43 5.59
N LEU A 303 23.73 0.56 5.10
CA LEU A 303 24.32 1.82 4.63
C LEU A 303 24.23 1.79 3.11
N ASP A 304 23.25 2.49 2.55
CA ASP A 304 23.05 2.52 1.09
C ASP A 304 22.44 3.83 0.58
N LEU A 305 22.61 4.03 -0.72
CA LEU A 305 22.00 5.11 -1.47
C LEU A 305 21.11 4.53 -2.56
N TRP A 306 19.86 4.96 -2.60
CA TRP A 306 18.91 4.65 -3.64
C TRP A 306 18.69 5.86 -4.53
N ALA A 307 18.86 5.70 -5.84
CA ALA A 307 18.24 6.57 -6.83
C ALA A 307 16.86 5.99 -7.14
N LEU A 308 15.79 6.65 -6.68
CA LEU A 308 14.43 6.19 -6.87
C LEU A 308 13.94 6.58 -8.27
N ASP A 309 13.24 5.67 -8.93
CA ASP A 309 12.63 5.97 -10.23
C ASP A 309 11.36 6.81 -10.03
N VAL A 310 11.51 8.12 -10.21
CA VAL A 310 10.43 9.12 -10.25
C VAL A 310 10.23 9.67 -11.66
N GLY A 311 10.57 8.89 -12.71
CA GLY A 311 10.51 9.39 -14.08
C GLY A 311 11.52 10.52 -14.32
N GLN A 312 11.07 11.64 -14.86
CA GLN A 312 11.91 12.83 -15.03
C GLN A 312 12.01 13.59 -13.69
N GLY A 313 13.22 13.74 -13.19
CA GLY A 313 13.51 14.39 -11.90
C GLY A 313 14.44 13.55 -11.04
N ASP A 314 14.71 14.03 -9.83
CA ASP A 314 15.54 13.35 -8.84
C ASP A 314 14.78 13.00 -7.57
N ALA A 315 15.09 11.83 -7.03
CA ALA A 315 14.71 11.43 -5.68
C ALA A 315 15.73 10.42 -5.17
N PHE A 316 16.51 10.82 -4.16
CA PHE A 316 17.56 9.99 -3.58
C PHE A 316 17.26 9.68 -2.12
N LEU A 317 17.17 8.39 -1.79
CA LEU A 317 17.03 7.94 -0.40
C LEU A 317 18.39 7.40 0.08
N ALA A 318 19.02 8.11 1.01
CA ALA A 318 20.21 7.66 1.70
C ALA A 318 19.84 7.07 3.06
N ARG A 319 20.13 5.78 3.24
CA ARG A 319 19.95 5.10 4.54
C ARG A 319 21.29 5.05 5.24
N MET A 320 21.39 5.80 6.32
CA MET A 320 22.61 6.02 7.11
C MET A 320 22.64 5.10 8.34
N GLY A 321 22.30 3.83 8.15
CA GLY A 321 22.15 2.87 9.23
C GLY A 321 20.83 3.12 9.95
N ARG A 322 20.78 4.01 10.96
CA ARG A 322 19.56 4.24 11.75
C ARG A 322 18.69 5.40 11.30
N ALA A 323 19.15 6.17 10.33
CA ALA A 323 18.46 7.36 9.87
C ALA A 323 18.32 7.36 8.36
N GLU A 324 17.20 7.84 7.88
CA GLU A 324 16.80 7.96 6.50
C GLU A 324 16.82 9.44 6.08
N VAL A 325 17.59 9.73 5.03
CA VAL A 325 17.65 11.06 4.41
C VAL A 325 17.06 10.97 3.01
N LEU A 326 16.03 11.77 2.75
CA LEU A 326 15.49 11.92 1.41
C LEU A 326 15.99 13.23 0.80
N VAL A 327 16.55 13.17 -0.40
CA VAL A 327 16.98 14.34 -1.18
C VAL A 327 16.17 14.38 -2.46
N ASP A 328 15.37 15.43 -2.60
CA ASP A 328 14.39 15.63 -3.69
C ASP A 328 13.34 14.51 -3.79
N GLY A 329 12.33 14.73 -4.63
CA GLY A 329 11.13 13.91 -4.72
C GLY A 329 10.50 13.80 -6.10
N GLY A 330 11.16 14.26 -7.16
CA GLY A 330 10.59 14.23 -8.50
C GLY A 330 9.41 15.20 -8.68
N ARG A 331 8.68 15.01 -9.79
CA ARG A 331 7.49 15.79 -10.13
C ARG A 331 6.28 15.54 -9.21
N PRO A 332 5.32 16.47 -9.09
CA PRO A 332 4.14 16.31 -8.24
C PRO A 332 3.35 15.02 -8.48
N GLU A 333 3.19 14.60 -9.75
CA GLU A 333 2.49 13.37 -10.11
C GLU A 333 3.17 12.08 -9.60
N GLN A 334 4.44 12.17 -9.19
CA GLN A 334 5.21 11.06 -8.66
C GLN A 334 5.13 10.94 -7.14
N GLY A 335 4.52 11.91 -6.45
CA GLY A 335 4.46 11.94 -4.98
C GLY A 335 3.87 10.66 -4.37
N GLU A 336 2.80 10.10 -4.95
CA GLU A 336 2.26 8.82 -4.49
C GLU A 336 3.22 7.65 -4.73
N LYS A 337 3.86 7.60 -5.91
CA LYS A 337 4.84 6.56 -6.25
C LYS A 337 6.03 6.62 -5.29
N LEU A 338 6.51 7.82 -4.98
CA LEU A 338 7.59 8.07 -4.04
C LEU A 338 7.22 7.61 -2.62
N VAL A 339 6.07 8.02 -2.09
CA VAL A 339 5.60 7.59 -0.76
C VAL A 339 5.43 6.06 -0.71
N ARG A 340 4.94 5.43 -1.78
CA ARG A 340 4.87 3.96 -1.87
C ARG A 340 6.25 3.32 -1.89
N ALA A 341 7.21 3.89 -2.61
CA ALA A 341 8.59 3.40 -2.66
C ALA A 341 9.27 3.50 -1.29
N LEU A 342 9.14 4.64 -0.60
CA LEU A 342 9.65 4.83 0.77
C LEU A 342 9.06 3.78 1.71
N ARG A 343 7.74 3.57 1.67
CA ARG A 343 7.06 2.53 2.47
C ARG A 343 7.57 1.12 2.13
N ALA A 344 7.70 0.79 0.85
CA ALA A 344 8.21 -0.51 0.40
C ALA A 344 9.64 -0.77 0.90
N LEU A 345 10.47 0.27 0.97
CA LEU A 345 11.83 0.24 1.51
C LEU A 345 11.88 0.23 3.06
N GLY A 346 10.73 0.23 3.74
CA GLY A 346 10.62 0.20 5.19
C GLY A 346 10.90 1.54 5.87
N VAL A 347 10.77 2.66 5.16
CA VAL A 347 10.93 4.00 5.71
C VAL A 347 9.67 4.36 6.51
N GLU A 348 9.81 4.44 7.83
CA GLU A 348 8.73 4.81 8.74
C GLU A 348 8.70 6.32 9.03
N ALA A 349 9.87 6.95 9.05
CA ALA A 349 10.09 8.37 9.23
C ALA A 349 11.32 8.79 8.41
N LEU A 350 11.48 10.09 8.17
CA LEU A 350 12.70 10.67 7.63
C LEU A 350 13.30 11.59 8.67
N GLU A 351 14.53 11.33 9.09
CA GLU A 351 15.27 12.23 9.98
C GLU A 351 15.54 13.57 9.28
N VAL A 352 15.87 13.51 7.99
CA VAL A 352 16.13 14.71 7.18
C VAL A 352 15.47 14.58 5.81
N MET A 353 14.67 15.56 5.46
CA MET A 353 14.22 15.79 4.09
C MET A 353 15.00 16.98 3.52
N VAL A 354 15.53 16.87 2.31
CA VAL A 354 16.26 17.94 1.64
C VAL A 354 15.57 18.27 0.34
N ALA A 355 15.22 19.55 0.15
CA ALA A 355 14.76 20.08 -1.12
C ALA A 355 15.88 20.94 -1.71
N THR A 356 16.50 20.46 -2.79
CA THR A 356 17.72 21.08 -3.31
C THR A 356 17.46 22.40 -4.00
N HIS A 357 16.32 22.59 -4.67
CA HIS A 357 15.90 23.83 -5.34
C HIS A 357 14.38 23.79 -5.66
N PRO A 358 13.75 24.92 -6.05
CA PRO A 358 12.30 25.02 -6.16
C PRO A 358 11.71 24.53 -7.50
N ASP A 359 12.47 23.80 -8.33
CA ASP A 359 11.93 23.25 -9.57
C ASP A 359 11.03 22.04 -9.33
N ALA A 360 9.97 21.95 -10.14
CA ALA A 360 8.88 21.01 -9.91
C ALA A 360 9.32 19.55 -9.97
N ASP A 361 10.34 19.21 -10.77
CA ASP A 361 10.93 17.87 -10.88
C ASP A 361 11.93 17.52 -9.76
N HIS A 362 12.07 18.40 -8.78
CA HIS A 362 12.82 18.15 -7.55
C HIS A 362 11.92 18.19 -6.33
N TYR A 363 11.23 19.30 -6.06
CA TYR A 363 10.42 19.41 -4.84
C TYR A 363 9.03 18.78 -4.97
N GLY A 364 8.52 18.59 -6.20
CA GLY A 364 7.09 18.34 -6.44
C GLY A 364 6.53 17.17 -5.64
N GLY A 365 7.20 16.01 -5.68
CA GLY A 365 6.80 14.84 -4.90
C GLY A 365 7.03 14.97 -3.39
N LEU A 366 7.89 15.90 -2.94
CA LEU A 366 8.12 16.15 -1.51
C LEU A 366 6.89 16.72 -0.79
N LEU A 367 5.97 17.39 -1.50
CA LEU A 367 4.70 17.84 -0.92
C LEU A 367 3.92 16.67 -0.32
N LYS A 368 3.78 15.59 -1.10
CA LYS A 368 3.08 14.38 -0.68
C LYS A 368 3.83 13.66 0.46
N VAL A 369 5.17 13.70 0.44
CA VAL A 369 6.00 13.17 1.53
C VAL A 369 5.77 13.96 2.81
N ALA A 370 5.79 15.29 2.78
CA ALA A 370 5.52 16.15 3.95
C ALA A 370 4.11 15.96 4.51
N GLU A 371 3.14 15.58 3.67
CA GLU A 371 1.79 15.24 4.09
C GLU A 371 1.66 13.84 4.73
N GLU A 372 2.47 12.85 4.34
CA GLU A 372 2.19 11.45 4.69
C GLU A 372 3.28 10.74 5.49
N VAL A 373 4.49 11.28 5.52
CA VAL A 373 5.67 10.69 6.15
C VAL A 373 6.09 11.58 7.33
N PRO A 374 6.25 11.03 8.54
CA PRO A 374 6.82 11.76 9.66
C PRO A 374 8.22 12.31 9.33
N LEU A 375 8.45 13.59 9.59
CA LEU A 375 9.70 14.29 9.30
C LEU A 375 10.34 14.86 10.58
N GLY A 376 11.64 14.66 10.73
CA GLY A 376 12.43 15.24 11.83
C GLY A 376 12.92 16.67 11.56
N LEU A 377 13.51 16.90 10.38
CA LEU A 377 14.06 18.18 9.94
C LEU A 377 13.90 18.32 8.43
N ALA A 378 13.58 19.51 7.94
CA ALA A 378 13.63 19.83 6.51
C ALA A 378 14.75 20.85 6.22
N LEU A 379 15.64 20.49 5.30
CA LEU A 379 16.66 21.37 4.72
C LEU A 379 16.14 21.92 3.40
N LEU A 380 16.10 23.24 3.28
CA LEU A 380 15.62 23.92 2.07
C LEU A 380 16.73 24.80 1.51
N SER A 381 16.90 24.81 0.20
CA SER A 381 17.73 25.82 -0.45
C SER A 381 17.26 27.24 -0.10
N PRO A 382 18.17 28.22 -0.02
CA PRO A 382 17.78 29.63 0.12
C PRO A 382 16.93 30.16 -1.05
N ALA A 383 16.88 29.44 -2.18
CA ALA A 383 16.02 29.74 -3.32
C ALA A 383 14.52 29.56 -3.04
N PHE A 384 14.13 28.84 -1.98
CA PHE A 384 12.71 28.62 -1.68
C PHE A 384 12.02 29.90 -1.19
N PRO A 385 10.96 30.39 -1.88
CA PRO A 385 10.15 31.48 -1.38
C PRO A 385 9.46 31.11 -0.05
N ARG A 386 9.30 32.08 0.86
CA ARG A 386 8.61 31.85 2.14
C ARG A 386 7.17 31.39 1.97
N ASP A 387 6.52 31.83 0.90
CA ASP A 387 5.13 31.54 0.61
C ASP A 387 4.95 30.28 -0.27
N HIS A 388 6.04 29.55 -0.54
CA HIS A 388 6.03 28.35 -1.36
C HIS A 388 5.17 27.23 -0.74
N PRO A 389 4.42 26.44 -1.53
CA PRO A 389 3.51 25.40 -1.01
C PRO A 389 4.20 24.41 -0.07
N LEU A 390 5.43 23.99 -0.39
CA LEU A 390 6.18 23.05 0.45
C LEU A 390 6.51 23.64 1.83
N VAL A 391 6.90 24.92 1.88
CA VAL A 391 7.22 25.62 3.12
C VAL A 391 5.98 25.69 4.01
N ARG A 392 4.84 26.13 3.45
CA ARG A 392 3.56 26.20 4.17
C ARG A 392 3.12 24.85 4.73
N THR A 393 3.26 23.78 3.94
CA THR A 393 2.90 22.43 4.38
C THR A 393 3.78 21.96 5.54
N LEU A 394 5.09 22.21 5.48
CA LEU A 394 6.01 21.86 6.55
C LEU A 394 5.74 22.65 7.84
N GLU A 395 5.51 23.96 7.72
CA GLU A 395 5.15 24.82 8.86
C GLU A 395 3.81 24.40 9.49
N ALA A 396 2.79 24.12 8.68
CA ALA A 396 1.49 23.65 9.15
C ALA A 396 1.59 22.30 9.87
N ARG A 397 2.59 21.48 9.53
CA ARG A 397 2.91 20.20 10.19
C ARG A 397 3.84 20.36 11.40
N GLY A 398 4.33 21.57 11.68
CA GLY A 398 5.28 21.82 12.76
C GLY A 398 6.66 21.20 12.55
N VAL A 399 7.05 20.97 11.29
CA VAL A 399 8.37 20.40 10.96
C VAL A 399 9.44 21.51 11.06
N PRO A 400 10.52 21.32 11.83
CA PRO A 400 11.63 22.27 11.87
C PRO A 400 12.23 22.50 10.49
N LEU A 401 12.41 23.78 10.13
CA LEU A 401 13.02 24.21 8.86
C LEU A 401 14.42 24.76 9.10
N LEU A 402 15.36 24.39 8.25
CA LEU A 402 16.70 24.99 8.20
C LEU A 402 17.07 25.33 6.75
N ILE A 403 17.62 26.52 6.55
CA ILE A 403 18.21 26.95 5.29
C ILE A 403 19.74 26.92 5.46
N PRO A 404 20.43 25.86 5.01
CA PRO A 404 21.86 25.71 5.25
C PRO A 404 22.69 26.46 4.20
N GLY A 405 23.88 26.90 4.61
CA GLY A 405 24.95 27.35 3.72
C GLY A 405 26.11 26.35 3.69
N ALA A 406 27.08 26.58 2.81
CA ALA A 406 28.29 25.77 2.71
C ALA A 406 29.01 25.65 4.06
N GLY A 407 29.50 24.45 4.37
CA GLY A 407 30.13 24.11 5.64
C GLY A 407 29.16 23.65 6.72
N THR A 408 27.84 23.74 6.49
CA THR A 408 26.84 23.16 7.39
C THR A 408 27.00 21.63 7.41
N ARG A 409 27.17 21.05 8.61
CA ARG A 409 27.44 19.62 8.80
C ARG A 409 26.56 19.03 9.89
N PHE A 410 25.93 17.90 9.60
CA PHE A 410 25.12 17.15 10.56
C PHE A 410 25.53 15.69 10.58
N ARG A 411 25.59 15.12 11.79
CA ARG A 411 25.65 13.67 11.94
C ARG A 411 24.23 13.14 11.80
N VAL A 412 24.03 12.21 10.88
CA VAL A 412 22.71 11.60 10.63
C VAL A 412 22.87 10.09 10.70
N GLY A 413 22.26 9.47 11.71
CA GLY A 413 22.47 8.06 12.03
C GLY A 413 23.95 7.76 12.32
N ARG A 414 24.53 6.84 11.53
CA ARG A 414 25.96 6.47 11.60
C ARG A 414 26.83 7.29 10.63
N GLY A 415 26.22 7.99 9.69
CA GLY A 415 26.91 8.79 8.67
C GLY A 415 26.94 10.28 8.98
N ARG A 416 27.29 11.06 7.96
CA ARG A 416 27.30 12.53 8.00
C ARG A 416 26.73 13.09 6.71
N LEU A 417 25.96 14.16 6.85
CA LEU A 417 25.54 15.02 5.76
C LEU A 417 26.31 16.34 5.86
N GLU A 418 26.87 16.79 4.76
CA GLU A 418 27.55 18.08 4.64
C GLU A 418 27.01 18.84 3.43
N VAL A 419 26.72 20.12 3.63
CA VAL A 419 26.33 21.05 2.56
C VAL A 419 27.59 21.73 2.05
N LEU A 420 27.89 21.55 0.76
CA LEU A 420 29.06 22.14 0.10
C LEU A 420 28.74 23.46 -0.62
N TRP A 421 27.46 23.71 -0.93
CA TRP A 421 27.00 24.89 -1.66
C TRP A 421 25.54 25.22 -1.27
N PRO A 422 25.11 26.49 -1.25
CA PRO A 422 25.84 27.72 -1.63
C PRO A 422 26.73 28.33 -0.54
N PHE A 423 27.84 28.98 -0.92
CA PHE A 423 28.67 29.76 0.02
C PHE A 423 27.92 31.00 0.53
N HIS A 424 27.24 31.69 -0.38
CA HIS A 424 26.37 32.83 -0.12
C HIS A 424 25.14 32.70 -1.02
N PRO A 425 23.92 32.97 -0.53
CA PRO A 425 22.74 33.04 -1.39
C PRO A 425 22.95 34.08 -2.49
N SER A 426 22.86 33.66 -3.75
CA SER A 426 23.00 34.55 -4.90
C SER A 426 21.68 35.24 -5.28
N GLY A 427 20.55 34.71 -4.79
CA GLY A 427 19.21 35.16 -5.16
C GLY A 427 18.80 34.68 -6.56
N ASN A 428 19.56 33.75 -7.14
CA ASN A 428 19.26 33.07 -8.39
C ASN A 428 19.01 31.59 -8.09
N ASP A 429 17.77 31.15 -8.31
CA ASP A 429 17.29 29.82 -7.99
C ASP A 429 18.13 28.73 -8.67
N ASP A 430 18.55 28.95 -9.92
CA ASP A 430 19.38 28.02 -10.72
C ASP A 430 20.79 27.84 -10.13
N GLN A 431 21.28 28.82 -9.36
CA GLN A 431 22.63 28.81 -8.80
C GLN A 431 22.66 28.43 -7.33
N ASP A 432 21.53 28.52 -6.63
CA ASP A 432 21.46 28.32 -5.18
C ASP A 432 21.03 26.89 -4.79
N GLY A 433 21.10 25.95 -5.74
CA GLY A 433 20.83 24.53 -5.51
C GLY A 433 21.76 23.91 -4.46
N LEU A 434 21.21 23.13 -3.51
CA LEU A 434 22.03 22.51 -2.45
C LEU A 434 22.90 21.38 -3.00
N VAL A 435 24.23 21.57 -2.94
CA VAL A 435 25.20 20.49 -3.21
C VAL A 435 25.50 19.77 -1.89
N LEU A 436 25.31 18.45 -1.88
CA LEU A 436 25.41 17.64 -0.67
C LEU A 436 26.52 16.60 -0.79
N LEU A 437 27.34 16.47 0.27
CA LEU A 437 28.23 15.36 0.47
C LEU A 437 27.67 14.45 1.56
N LEU A 438 27.39 13.21 1.19
CA LEU A 438 26.89 12.17 2.07
C LEU A 438 28.04 11.20 2.38
N ASP A 439 28.41 11.08 3.66
CA ASP A 439 29.44 10.16 4.15
C ASP A 439 28.79 9.01 4.92
N PHE A 440 28.95 7.79 4.41
CA PHE A 440 28.39 6.56 4.98
C PHE A 440 29.34 5.87 5.98
N GLY A 441 30.33 6.60 6.52
CA GLY A 441 31.36 6.06 7.41
C GLY A 441 32.59 5.54 6.67
N GLY A 442 32.90 6.14 5.50
CA GLY A 442 33.97 5.72 4.60
C GLY A 442 33.61 6.03 3.15
N PRO A 443 32.74 5.23 2.50
CA PRO A 443 32.22 5.54 1.17
C PRO A 443 31.43 6.84 1.19
N LYS A 444 31.64 7.68 0.17
CA LYS A 444 31.00 8.98 0.04
C LYS A 444 30.17 9.05 -1.24
N ALA A 445 29.09 9.83 -1.19
CA ALA A 445 28.30 10.19 -2.36
C ALA A 445 28.19 11.71 -2.47
N LEU A 446 28.41 12.25 -3.68
CA LEU A 446 28.23 13.67 -4.00
C LEU A 446 26.94 13.85 -4.80
N LEU A 447 26.02 14.66 -4.27
CA LEU A 447 24.77 15.01 -4.93
C LEU A 447 24.85 16.47 -5.38
N LEU A 448 24.88 16.70 -6.69
CA LEU A 448 25.16 18.01 -7.29
C LEU A 448 23.94 18.92 -7.45
N ALA A 449 22.73 18.47 -7.10
CA ALA A 449 21.49 19.12 -7.56
C ALA A 449 21.61 19.43 -9.08
N ASP A 450 21.07 20.55 -9.53
CA ASP A 450 21.11 20.98 -10.93
C ASP A 450 22.03 22.19 -11.14
N VAL A 451 23.08 22.28 -10.31
CA VAL A 451 23.99 23.42 -10.34
C VAL A 451 24.73 23.53 -11.69
N PRO A 452 24.93 24.75 -12.22
CA PRO A 452 25.59 24.97 -13.49
C PRO A 452 27.10 24.76 -13.39
N GLN A 453 27.76 24.57 -14.54
CA GLN A 453 29.22 24.39 -14.62
C GLN A 453 30.04 25.42 -13.83
N GLY A 454 29.65 26.70 -13.85
CA GLY A 454 30.35 27.74 -13.10
C GLY A 454 30.29 27.57 -11.58
N VAL A 455 29.28 26.87 -11.06
CA VAL A 455 29.26 26.41 -9.66
C VAL A 455 30.18 25.21 -9.50
N GLU A 456 30.09 24.21 -10.39
CA GLU A 456 30.93 23.00 -10.33
C GLU A 456 32.43 23.30 -10.27
N GLU A 457 32.91 24.29 -11.02
CA GLU A 457 34.32 24.71 -11.02
C GLU A 457 34.78 25.24 -9.66
N ARG A 458 33.89 25.90 -8.90
CA ARG A 458 34.16 26.48 -7.58
C ARG A 458 34.06 25.48 -6.43
N LEU A 459 33.48 24.30 -6.66
CA LEU A 459 33.41 23.25 -5.65
C LEU A 459 34.78 22.57 -5.49
N ASP A 460 35.20 22.29 -4.25
CA ASP A 460 36.37 21.47 -3.95
C ASP A 460 35.99 20.23 -3.12
N PRO A 461 35.20 19.30 -3.68
CA PRO A 461 34.77 18.11 -2.98
C PRO A 461 35.90 17.07 -2.89
N PRO A 462 35.88 16.18 -1.88
CA PRO A 462 36.80 15.04 -1.85
C PRO A 462 36.46 14.03 -2.95
N GLN A 463 37.33 13.03 -3.12
CA GLN A 463 36.99 11.85 -3.90
C GLN A 463 35.77 11.13 -3.31
N VAL A 464 34.90 10.60 -4.17
CA VAL A 464 33.66 9.93 -3.78
C VAL A 464 33.49 8.61 -4.52
N GLU A 465 32.69 7.71 -3.95
CA GLU A 465 32.34 6.44 -4.61
C GLU A 465 31.22 6.66 -5.65
N VAL A 466 30.24 7.51 -5.31
CA VAL A 466 29.03 7.76 -6.10
C VAL A 466 28.87 9.23 -6.40
N LEU A 467 28.61 9.55 -7.67
CA LEU A 467 28.26 10.89 -8.14
C LEU A 467 26.84 10.90 -8.70
N LYS A 468 25.97 11.79 -8.21
CA LYS A 468 24.77 12.18 -8.97
C LYS A 468 25.20 13.15 -10.06
N VAL A 469 24.92 12.79 -11.32
CA VAL A 469 25.23 13.63 -12.48
C VAL A 469 24.37 14.88 -12.44
N SER A 470 24.98 16.06 -12.56
CA SER A 470 24.25 17.35 -12.51
C SER A 470 23.21 17.45 -13.63
N HIS A 471 22.05 18.04 -13.31
CA HIS A 471 21.02 18.44 -14.27
C HIS A 471 20.60 17.33 -15.24
N HIS A 472 20.35 16.14 -14.69
CA HIS A 472 19.95 14.92 -15.40
C HIS A 472 20.90 14.50 -16.55
N GLY A 473 22.14 15.00 -16.55
CA GLY A 473 23.09 14.82 -17.64
C GLY A 473 22.94 15.81 -18.80
N SER A 474 22.63 17.07 -18.49
CA SER A 474 22.66 18.16 -19.47
C SER A 474 24.06 18.34 -20.07
N ARG A 475 24.14 18.82 -21.31
CA ARG A 475 25.43 18.95 -22.06
C ARG A 475 26.49 19.74 -21.30
N THR A 476 26.06 20.76 -20.53
CA THR A 476 26.93 21.66 -19.75
C THR A 476 27.15 21.20 -18.32
N GLY A 477 26.47 20.15 -17.85
CA GLY A 477 26.65 19.62 -16.50
C GLY A 477 27.83 18.64 -16.41
N THR A 478 28.24 18.37 -15.18
CA THR A 478 29.24 17.35 -14.81
C THR A 478 30.54 17.52 -15.58
N ALA A 479 31.15 18.69 -15.46
CA ALA A 479 32.33 19.11 -16.21
C ALA A 479 33.55 18.21 -15.96
N GLU A 480 34.44 18.18 -16.96
CA GLU A 480 35.63 17.33 -16.97
C GLU A 480 36.53 17.58 -15.74
N ALA A 481 36.67 18.84 -15.33
CA ALA A 481 37.45 19.24 -14.16
C ALA A 481 36.85 18.73 -12.84
N LEU A 482 35.52 18.72 -12.72
CA LEU A 482 34.84 18.16 -11.55
C LEU A 482 35.09 16.65 -11.47
N LEU A 483 34.95 15.93 -12.59
CA LEU A 483 35.21 14.50 -12.64
C LEU A 483 36.67 14.15 -12.29
N GLN A 484 37.66 15.02 -12.58
CA GLN A 484 39.07 14.76 -12.21
C GLN A 484 39.26 14.83 -10.70
N ARG A 485 38.65 15.81 -10.05
CA ARG A 485 38.74 16.00 -8.61
C ARG A 485 38.00 14.90 -7.85
N VAL A 486 36.77 14.61 -8.29
CA VAL A 486 35.85 13.70 -7.60
C VAL A 486 36.16 12.22 -7.85
N ALA A 487 36.69 11.89 -9.05
CA ALA A 487 37.07 10.55 -9.48
C ALA A 487 36.08 9.42 -9.07
N PRO A 488 34.78 9.52 -9.45
CA PRO A 488 33.77 8.58 -8.98
C PRO A 488 33.88 7.20 -9.64
N HIS A 489 33.54 6.14 -8.90
CA HIS A 489 33.41 4.79 -9.47
C HIS A 489 32.05 4.53 -10.10
N ILE A 490 31.01 5.22 -9.61
CA ILE A 490 29.61 5.07 -10.03
C ILE A 490 29.01 6.46 -10.28
N ALA A 491 28.29 6.59 -11.39
CA ALA A 491 27.48 7.76 -11.70
C ALA A 491 25.99 7.36 -11.77
N LEU A 492 25.15 8.07 -11.02
CA LEU A 492 23.70 7.91 -11.01
C LEU A 492 23.05 9.07 -11.75
N ILE A 493 22.12 8.75 -12.66
CA ILE A 493 21.35 9.72 -13.43
C ILE A 493 19.86 9.47 -13.18
N GLY A 494 19.23 10.36 -12.41
CA GLY A 494 17.78 10.47 -12.35
C GLY A 494 17.31 11.10 -13.66
N VAL A 495 16.62 10.33 -14.50
CA VAL A 495 16.14 10.79 -15.81
C VAL A 495 14.95 9.93 -16.25
N GLY A 496 14.05 10.57 -16.98
CA GLY A 496 12.91 9.94 -17.64
C GLY A 496 12.76 10.43 -19.08
N SER A 497 11.60 10.18 -19.67
CA SER A 497 11.24 10.76 -20.97
C SER A 497 11.27 12.29 -20.87
N ASN A 498 12.15 12.93 -21.64
CA ASN A 498 12.34 14.38 -21.63
C ASN A 498 12.55 14.91 -23.05
N PRO A 499 12.14 16.16 -23.33
CA PRO A 499 12.32 16.78 -24.65
C PRO A 499 13.76 17.31 -24.88
N PHE A 500 14.59 17.36 -23.85
CA PHE A 500 15.92 17.99 -23.87
C PHE A 500 17.03 17.07 -24.40
N GLY A 501 16.73 15.78 -24.60
CA GLY A 501 17.73 14.79 -25.03
C GLY A 501 18.69 14.39 -23.91
N HIS A 502 18.28 14.55 -22.64
CA HIS A 502 19.06 14.11 -21.49
C HIS A 502 18.95 12.60 -21.29
N PRO A 503 20.00 11.91 -20.82
CA PRO A 503 21.36 12.42 -20.66
C PRO A 503 22.04 12.61 -22.02
N HIS A 504 22.71 13.76 -22.21
CA HIS A 504 23.34 14.11 -23.47
C HIS A 504 24.48 13.12 -23.82
N PRO A 505 24.67 12.74 -25.10
CA PRO A 505 25.70 11.79 -25.51
C PRO A 505 27.11 12.14 -25.03
N GLU A 506 27.50 13.42 -25.09
CA GLU A 506 28.82 13.90 -24.64
C GLU A 506 29.06 13.63 -23.15
N VAL A 507 28.05 13.80 -22.29
CA VAL A 507 28.17 13.54 -20.85
C VAL A 507 28.37 12.05 -20.59
N ARG A 508 27.63 11.21 -21.32
CA ARG A 508 27.78 9.76 -21.24
C ARG A 508 29.16 9.31 -21.69
N GLU A 509 29.64 9.82 -22.82
CA GLU A 509 30.97 9.52 -23.33
C GLU A 509 32.05 9.94 -22.33
N ARG A 510 31.94 11.15 -21.76
CA ARG A 510 32.83 11.67 -20.72
C ARG A 510 32.94 10.75 -19.50
N LEU A 511 31.81 10.21 -19.03
CA LEU A 511 31.78 9.27 -17.92
C LEU A 511 32.40 7.91 -18.32
N LEU A 512 32.09 7.41 -19.52
CA LEU A 512 32.57 6.13 -20.01
C LEU A 512 34.08 6.11 -20.27
N THR A 513 34.65 7.16 -20.87
CA THR A 513 36.09 7.26 -21.15
C THR A 513 36.94 7.26 -19.87
N ARG A 514 36.34 7.59 -18.74
CA ARG A 514 36.95 7.58 -17.41
C ARG A 514 36.70 6.29 -16.63
N GLY A 515 36.05 5.29 -17.23
CA GLY A 515 35.74 4.02 -16.58
C GLY A 515 34.66 4.12 -15.50
N VAL A 516 33.86 5.19 -15.48
CA VAL A 516 32.78 5.36 -14.51
C VAL A 516 31.59 4.47 -14.91
N ARG A 517 31.07 3.69 -13.96
CA ARG A 517 29.87 2.87 -14.18
C ARG A 517 28.62 3.74 -14.10
N VAL A 518 27.92 3.90 -15.23
CA VAL A 518 26.73 4.76 -15.35
C VAL A 518 25.45 3.94 -15.17
N TYR A 519 24.57 4.38 -14.27
CA TYR A 519 23.23 3.83 -14.09
C TYR A 519 22.18 4.93 -14.24
N ARG A 520 21.07 4.61 -14.92
CA ARG A 520 19.97 5.52 -15.22
C ARG A 520 18.64 4.96 -14.74
N THR A 521 17.84 5.80 -14.10
CA THR A 521 16.55 5.35 -13.55
C THR A 521 15.55 4.94 -14.63
N ASP A 522 15.57 5.53 -15.82
CA ASP A 522 14.70 5.15 -16.94
C ASP A 522 15.00 3.78 -17.54
N GLN A 523 16.22 3.27 -17.38
CA GLN A 523 16.64 1.98 -17.91
C GLN A 523 16.61 0.87 -16.86
N GLN A 524 17.03 1.17 -15.63
CA GLN A 524 17.17 0.18 -14.56
C GLN A 524 16.06 0.26 -13.50
N GLY A 525 15.16 1.25 -13.58
CA GLY A 525 14.24 1.56 -12.48
C GLY A 525 15.00 2.13 -11.28
N ALA A 526 14.54 1.82 -10.07
CA ALA A 526 15.25 2.25 -8.86
C ALA A 526 16.61 1.54 -8.73
N VAL A 527 17.69 2.30 -8.54
CA VAL A 527 19.06 1.79 -8.45
C VAL A 527 19.57 1.90 -7.02
N ARG A 528 20.05 0.78 -6.46
CA ARG A 528 20.63 0.70 -5.11
C ARG A 528 22.14 0.57 -5.19
N VAL A 529 22.86 1.43 -4.47
CA VAL A 529 24.29 1.27 -4.18
C VAL A 529 24.45 0.91 -2.71
N LEU A 530 24.88 -0.31 -2.42
CA LEU A 530 25.09 -0.81 -1.06
C LEU A 530 26.55 -0.60 -0.64
N PHE A 531 26.75 0.19 0.41
CA PHE A 531 28.06 0.46 1.00
C PHE A 531 28.41 -0.48 2.15
N GLY A 532 27.41 -1.16 2.71
CA GLY A 532 27.57 -2.13 3.78
C GLY A 532 26.42 -2.09 4.76
N TYR A 533 26.70 -2.48 6.00
CA TYR A 533 25.70 -2.52 7.06
C TYR A 533 26.27 -1.97 8.36
N SER A 534 25.46 -1.26 9.13
CA SER A 534 25.85 -0.78 10.45
C SER A 534 25.28 -1.68 11.55
N TRP A 535 26.14 -2.41 12.24
CA TRP A 535 25.78 -3.25 13.39
C TRP A 535 25.46 -2.46 14.65
#